data_AF-A0A968CNV6-F1
#
_entry.id   AF-A0A968CNV6-F1
#
_cell.length_a   1.000
_cell.length_b   1.000
_cell.length_c   1.000
_cell.angle_alpha   90.00
_cell.angle_beta   90.00
_cell.angle_gamma   90.00
#
_symmetry.space_group_name_H-M   'P 1'
#
loop_
_entity.id
_entity.type
_entity.pdbx_description
1 polymer ?
#
loop_
_entity_poly.entity_id
_entity_poly.type
_entity_poly.pdbx_seq_one_letter_code
_entity_poly.pdbx_strand_id
1 'polypeptide(L)' 'MGYQGSLKGQFLMAMPGLVDPNFHQTVTCMCEHNSQGAMGLVVNRVQNALTAKDIFKELKIEHSPEAE' A
#
# COMPACT_ATOMS: atom_id res chain seq x y z
N MET A 1 16.06 -15.69 9.48
CA MET A 1 15.86 -16.72 8.42
C MET A 1 14.82 -16.20 7.45
N GLY A 2 15.19 -15.86 6.21
CA GLY A 2 14.21 -15.54 5.17
C GLY A 2 13.46 -16.79 4.74
N TYR A 3 12.15 -16.70 4.57
CA TYR A 3 11.34 -17.80 4.04
C TYR A 3 11.67 -17.96 2.54
N GLN A 4 12.10 -19.16 2.11
CA GLN A 4 12.26 -19.48 0.69
C GLN A 4 10.90 -19.24 0.00
N GLY A 5 10.85 -18.32 -0.97
CA GLY A 5 9.60 -17.91 -1.63
C GLY A 5 8.90 -16.68 -1.04
N SER A 6 9.50 -15.97 -0.08
CA SER A 6 8.96 -14.68 0.36
C SER A 6 8.98 -13.64 -0.78
N LEU A 7 7.95 -12.80 -0.81
CA LEU A 7 7.76 -11.72 -1.77
C LEU A 7 8.01 -10.35 -1.13
N LYS A 8 8.48 -10.32 0.12
CA LYS A 8 8.78 -9.07 0.83
C LYS A 8 9.76 -8.22 0.00
N GLY A 9 9.45 -6.93 -0.13
CA GLY A 9 10.23 -5.96 -0.90
C GLY A 9 9.98 -5.99 -2.41
N GLN A 10 9.04 -6.80 -2.89
CA GLN A 10 8.66 -6.87 -4.31
C GLN A 10 7.39 -6.04 -4.59
N PHE A 11 7.21 -5.66 -5.85
CA PHE A 11 5.93 -5.16 -6.35
C PHE A 11 5.12 -6.31 -6.97
N LEU A 12 3.82 -6.35 -6.66
CA LEU A 12 2.85 -7.20 -7.32
C LEU A 12 2.05 -6.36 -8.31
N MET A 13 2.08 -6.77 -9.58
CA MET A 13 1.27 -6.17 -10.64
C MET A 13 -0.01 -6.99 -10.82
N ALA A 14 -1.16 -6.32 -10.72
CA ALA A 14 -2.44 -6.95 -11.04
C ALA A 14 -2.54 -7.27 -12.53
N MET A 15 -2.78 -8.54 -12.85
CA MET A 15 -2.99 -8.96 -14.23
C MET A 15 -4.32 -8.42 -14.76
N PRO A 16 -4.45 -8.16 -16.09
CA PRO A 16 -5.68 -7.58 -16.67
C PRO A 16 -6.96 -8.38 -16.39
N GLY A 17 -6.85 -9.70 -16.21
CA GLY A 17 -7.97 -10.58 -15.89
C GLY A 17 -8.40 -10.56 -14.41
N LEU A 18 -7.69 -9.85 -13.52
CA LEU A 18 -8.09 -9.73 -12.13
C LEU A 18 -9.27 -8.75 -12.01
N VAL A 19 -10.45 -9.30 -11.75
CA VAL A 19 -11.73 -8.55 -11.67
C VAL A 19 -12.06 -8.02 -10.28
N ASP A 20 -11.23 -8.30 -9.27
CA ASP A 20 -11.44 -7.77 -7.91
C ASP A 20 -11.25 -6.24 -7.92
N PRO A 21 -12.28 -5.44 -7.59
CA PRO A 21 -12.20 -3.98 -7.63
C PRO A 21 -11.13 -3.40 -6.68
N ASN A 22 -10.78 -4.11 -5.60
CA ASN A 22 -9.76 -3.67 -4.67
C ASN A 22 -8.37 -3.66 -5.32
N PHE A 23 -8.10 -4.61 -6.23
CA PHE A 23 -6.79 -4.81 -6.83
C PHE A 23 -6.76 -4.60 -8.35
N HIS A 24 -7.91 -4.33 -8.99
CA HIS A 24 -7.98 -4.10 -10.43
C HIS A 24 -7.03 -2.97 -10.85
N GLN A 25 -6.13 -3.30 -11.79
CA GLN A 25 -5.08 -2.40 -12.30
C GLN A 25 -4.19 -1.77 -11.22
N THR A 26 -3.95 -2.48 -10.11
CA THR A 26 -3.09 -1.99 -9.04
C THR A 26 -1.65 -2.49 -9.13
N VAL A 27 -0.74 -1.70 -8.54
CA VAL A 27 0.61 -2.09 -8.18
C VAL A 27 0.68 -2.09 -6.64
N THR A 28 1.00 -3.24 -6.06
CA THR A 28 1.06 -3.41 -4.59
C THR A 28 2.49 -3.64 -4.15
N CYS A 29 3.02 -2.81 -3.26
CA CYS A 29 4.30 -3.01 -2.59
C CYS A 29 4.14 -4.03 -1.45
N MET A 30 4.91 -5.11 -1.45
CA MET A 30 4.84 -6.14 -0.42
C MET A 30 5.74 -5.78 0.77
N CYS A 31 5.16 -5.39 1.90
CA CYS A 31 5.87 -4.99 3.11
C CYS A 31 6.27 -6.20 3.96
N GLU A 32 5.41 -7.21 4.02
CA GLU A 32 5.64 -8.44 4.78
C GLU A 32 5.05 -9.64 4.06
N HIS A 33 5.79 -10.75 4.01
CA HIS A 33 5.29 -12.04 3.51
C HIS A 33 6.02 -13.16 4.23
N ASN A 34 5.28 -13.90 5.05
CA ASN A 34 5.78 -15.03 5.84
C ASN A 34 4.68 -16.11 5.95
N SER A 35 4.93 -17.14 6.77
CA SER A 35 3.99 -18.27 6.94
C SER A 35 2.66 -17.91 7.60
N GLN A 36 2.53 -16.74 8.23
CA GLN A 36 1.28 -16.24 8.82
C GLN A 36 0.45 -15.44 7.82
N GLY A 37 1.05 -14.98 6.73
CA GLY A 37 0.35 -14.24 5.67
C GLY A 37 1.22 -13.19 5.00
N ALA A 38 0.54 -12.23 4.37
CA ALA A 38 1.15 -11.16 3.61
C ALA A 38 0.47 -9.81 3.88
N MET A 39 1.24 -8.73 3.91
CA MET A 39 0.78 -7.36 4.07
C MET A 39 1.47 -6.47 3.04
N GLY A 40 0.68 -5.67 2.32
CA GLY A 40 1.18 -4.78 1.29
C GLY A 40 0.32 -3.54 1.11
N LEU A 41 0.86 -2.58 0.35
CA LEU A 41 0.25 -1.28 0.11
C LEU A 41 0.08 -1.04 -1.39
N VAL A 42 -1.12 -0.65 -1.81
CA VAL A 42 -1.36 -0.19 -3.18
C VAL A 42 -0.72 1.19 -3.35
N VAL A 43 0.20 1.33 -4.30
CA VAL A 43 0.98 2.57 -4.48
C VAL A 43 0.52 3.44 -5.64
N ASN A 44 -0.35 2.93 -6.51
CA ASN A 44 -0.77 3.61 -7.74
C ASN A 44 -2.25 4.05 -7.74
N ARG A 45 -2.88 4.16 -6.56
CA ARG A 45 -4.27 4.58 -6.42
C ARG A 45 -4.35 5.77 -5.47
N VAL A 46 -4.41 6.98 -6.04
CA VAL A 46 -4.50 8.22 -5.28
C VAL A 46 -5.92 8.39 -4.72
N GLN A 47 -6.03 8.82 -3.47
CA GLN A 47 -7.29 9.17 -2.83
C GLN A 47 -7.56 10.67 -3.03
N ASN A 48 -8.61 11.00 -3.78
CA ASN A 48 -8.89 12.40 -4.12
C ASN A 48 -9.63 13.17 -3.02
N ALA A 49 -10.25 12.47 -2.06
CA ALA A 49 -11.08 13.06 -1.02
C ALA A 49 -10.36 13.23 0.34
N LEU A 50 -9.12 12.76 0.45
CA LEU A 50 -8.37 12.74 1.70
C LEU A 50 -6.91 13.12 1.43
N THR A 51 -6.44 14.15 2.12
CA THR A 51 -5.03 14.57 2.08
C THR A 51 -4.25 14.04 3.28
N ALA A 52 -2.91 14.02 3.19
CA ALA A 52 -2.07 13.66 4.32
C ALA A 52 -2.27 14.62 5.50
N LYS A 53 -2.45 15.90 5.20
CA LYS A 53 -2.77 16.96 6.17
C LYS A 53 -4.05 16.68 6.96
N ASP A 54 -5.11 16.24 6.29
CA ASP A 54 -6.38 15.90 6.95
C ASP A 54 -6.19 14.77 7.97
N ILE A 55 -5.42 13.74 7.60
CA ILE A 55 -5.08 12.61 8.48
C ILE A 55 -4.26 13.08 9.68
N PHE A 56 -3.20 13.87 9.45
CA PHE A 56 -2.37 14.37 10.56
C PHE A 56 -3.16 15.25 11.51
N LYS A 57 -4.07 16.08 10.99
CA LYS A 57 -4.96 16.92 11.81
C LYS A 57 -5.89 16.06 12.67
N GLU A 58 -6.50 15.03 12.11
CA GLU A 58 -7.40 14.12 12.84
C GLU A 58 -6.65 13.35 13.94
N LEU A 59 -5.45 12.87 13.63
CA LEU A 59 -4.59 12.14 14.58
C LEU A 59 -3.85 13.06 15.57
N LYS A 60 -3.97 14.38 15.44
CA LYS A 60 -3.27 15.40 16.26
C LYS A 60 -1.75 15.25 16.22
N ILE A 61 -1.21 14.98 15.03
CA ILE A 61 0.22 14.84 14.77
C ILE A 61 0.74 16.15 14.14
N GLU A 62 1.83 16.69 14.69
CA GLU A 62 2.52 17.81 14.07
C GLU A 62 3.15 17.39 12.74
N HIS A 63 2.96 18.18 11.69
CA HIS A 63 3.49 17.92 10.36
C HIS A 63 4.16 19.18 9.79
N SER A 64 5.14 18.98 8.92
CA SER A 64 5.78 20.10 8.23
C SER A 64 4.82 20.72 7.21
N PRO A 65 4.93 22.02 6.91
CA PRO A 65 4.06 22.69 5.95
C PRO A 65 4.21 22.16 4.51
N GLU A 66 5.23 21.35 4.21
CA GLU A 66 5.39 20.72 2.88
C GLU A 66 4.51 19.46 2.71
N ALA A 67 3.83 18.98 3.75
CA ALA A 67 2.93 17.83 3.68
C ALA A 67 1.52 18.23 3.18
N GLU A 68 1.46 18.88 2.00
CA GLU A 68 0.22 19.12 1.25
C GLU A 68 -0.32 17.84 0.60
#